data_AF-D4V9R8-F1
#
_entry.id   AF-D4V9R8-F1
#
_cell.length_a   1.000
_cell.length_b   1.000
_cell.length_c   1.000
_cell.angle_alpha   90.00
_cell.angle_beta   90.00
_cell.angle_gamma   90.00
#
_symmetry.space_group_name_H-M   'P 1'
#
loop_
_entity.id
_entity.type
_entity.pdbx_description
1 polymer ?
#
loop_
_entity_poly.entity_id
_entity_poly.type
_entity_poly.pdbx_seq_one_letter_code
_entity_poly.pdbx_strand_id
1 'polypeptide(L)'
;MNNIRIDWIDLTKGIAIFLMVCGHTSIPLSISNWIWSFHMPLFFIISGILFNATKYPNFNLFIKKRGKTLIIPYIIFSLITLLTIHDQTLKEWLYKGWINGCALWFIPVLFFAEIFSYFIIRYINSNCLILLTAITIGTIGYMLHFFNIHFPYNIDVSFYASFFYLIGYISKNKIIHYPPKHSLAICLLIVNIILSQILPRTDMAWNNCGWYGLNAINAIGGTFAIILITKTYFDNIYATPIKLFFKWAGHNTIIILGLSQIISTY
;
A
#
# COMPACT_ATOMS: atom_id res chain seq x y z
N MET A 1 -5.60 12.70 23.65
CA MET A 1 -6.67 12.01 22.92
C MET A 1 -6.35 10.53 22.89
N ASN A 2 -7.17 9.70 23.53
CA ASN A 2 -7.03 8.24 23.45
C ASN A 2 -6.93 7.84 21.98
N ASN A 3 -5.91 7.06 21.61
CA ASN A 3 -5.77 6.49 20.27
C ASN A 3 -6.88 5.46 20.09
N ILE A 4 -8.12 5.91 19.83
CA ILE A 4 -9.21 5.03 19.46
C ILE A 4 -8.85 4.48 18.08
N ARG A 5 -8.42 3.23 18.08
CA ARG A 5 -8.04 2.50 16.89
C ARG A 5 -9.31 2.20 16.11
N ILE A 6 -9.31 2.50 14.82
CA ILE A 6 -10.48 2.35 13.96
C ILE A 6 -10.49 0.92 13.41
N ASP A 7 -11.41 0.09 13.91
CA ASP A 7 -11.45 -1.35 13.66
C ASP A 7 -11.50 -1.71 12.16
N TRP A 8 -12.32 -1.01 11.35
CA TRP A 8 -12.42 -1.28 9.91
C TRP A 8 -11.10 -1.04 9.16
N ILE A 9 -10.23 -0.13 9.65
CA ILE A 9 -8.92 0.12 9.05
C ILE A 9 -7.99 -1.07 9.26
N ASP A 10 -7.99 -1.65 10.47
CA ASP A 10 -7.20 -2.85 10.73
C ASP A 10 -7.71 -4.04 9.92
N LEU A 11 -9.02 -4.22 9.83
CA LEU A 11 -9.61 -5.27 9.00
C LEU A 11 -9.25 -5.10 7.52
N THR A 12 -9.30 -3.88 7.00
CA THR A 12 -8.91 -3.56 5.61
C THR A 12 -7.45 -3.94 5.35
N LYS A 13 -6.54 -3.54 6.24
CA LYS A 13 -5.12 -3.94 6.16
C LYS A 13 -4.93 -5.44 6.29
N GLY A 14 -5.72 -6.08 7.14
CA GLY A 14 -5.70 -7.54 7.35
C GLY A 14 -6.07 -8.30 6.09
N ILE A 15 -7.14 -7.90 5.40
CA ILE A 15 -7.52 -8.49 4.12
C ILE A 15 -6.43 -8.24 3.08
N ALA A 16 -5.93 -7.00 2.98
CA ALA A 16 -4.89 -6.66 2.01
C ALA A 16 -3.58 -7.45 2.22
N ILE A 17 -3.14 -7.66 3.47
CA ILE A 17 -1.90 -8.38 3.74
C ILE A 17 -2.07 -9.89 3.50
N PHE A 18 -3.24 -10.42 3.81
CA PHE A 18 -3.59 -11.79 3.47
C PHE A 18 -3.58 -12.00 1.95
N LEU A 19 -4.23 -11.10 1.20
CA LEU A 19 -4.25 -11.16 -0.27
C LEU A 19 -2.84 -11.01 -0.86
N MET A 20 -1.99 -10.15 -0.30
CA MET A 20 -0.57 -10.05 -0.71
C MET A 20 0.12 -11.40 -0.59
N VAL A 21 0.00 -12.09 0.57
CA VAL A 21 0.60 -13.42 0.77
C VAL A 21 0.05 -14.42 -0.25
N CYS A 22 -1.27 -14.47 -0.47
CA CYS A 22 -1.87 -15.31 -1.51
C CYS A 22 -1.38 -14.96 -2.92
N GLY A 23 -1.12 -13.68 -3.20
CA GLY A 23 -0.63 -13.20 -4.49
C GLY A 23 0.79 -13.66 -4.85
N HIS A 24 1.55 -14.14 -3.86
CA HIS A 24 2.89 -14.70 -4.01
C HIS A 24 2.92 -16.24 -3.94
N THR A 25 1.77 -16.90 -3.88
CA THR A 25 1.69 -18.37 -4.02
C THR A 25 1.30 -18.76 -5.44
N SER A 26 1.36 -20.06 -5.76
CA SER A 26 1.02 -20.63 -7.06
C SER A 26 -0.50 -20.65 -7.35
N ILE A 27 -1.16 -19.50 -7.21
CA ILE A 27 -2.58 -19.30 -7.52
C ILE A 27 -2.81 -19.08 -9.03
N PRO A 28 -4.02 -19.39 -9.53
CA PRO A 28 -4.40 -19.09 -10.91
C PRO A 28 -4.15 -17.63 -11.31
N LEU A 29 -3.70 -17.42 -12.56
CA LEU A 29 -3.35 -16.10 -13.09
C LEU A 29 -4.49 -15.08 -12.97
N SER A 30 -5.75 -15.50 -13.16
CA SER A 30 -6.91 -14.61 -13.03
C SER A 30 -7.06 -14.04 -11.61
N ILE A 31 -6.85 -14.88 -10.59
CA ILE A 31 -6.89 -14.49 -9.17
C ILE A 31 -5.68 -13.60 -8.86
N SER A 32 -4.50 -13.95 -9.37
CA SER A 32 -3.29 -13.13 -9.23
C SER A 32 -3.49 -11.74 -9.83
N ASN A 33 -3.98 -11.63 -11.06
CA ASN A 33 -4.25 -10.34 -11.71
C ASN A 33 -5.24 -9.49 -10.92
N TRP A 34 -6.29 -10.11 -10.36
CA TRP A 34 -7.24 -9.42 -9.49
C TRP A 34 -6.58 -8.88 -8.22
N ILE A 35 -5.87 -9.72 -7.47
CA ILE A 35 -5.17 -9.31 -6.24
C ILE A 35 -4.20 -8.16 -6.53
N TRP A 36 -3.37 -8.32 -7.56
CA TRP A 36 -2.34 -7.35 -7.95
C TRP A 36 -2.91 -6.02 -8.43
N SER A 37 -4.17 -5.98 -8.86
CA SER A 37 -4.81 -4.74 -9.33
C SER A 37 -5.01 -3.68 -8.25
N PHE A 38 -5.03 -4.02 -6.95
CA PHE A 38 -5.34 -3.04 -5.89
C PHE A 38 -4.64 -3.23 -4.54
N HIS A 39 -4.09 -4.40 -4.20
CA HIS A 39 -3.65 -4.67 -2.82
C HIS A 39 -2.52 -3.75 -2.32
N MET A 40 -1.53 -3.40 -3.18
CA MET A 40 -0.47 -2.45 -2.82
C MET A 40 -0.94 -1.00 -2.80
N PRO A 41 -1.67 -0.49 -3.83
CA PRO A 41 -2.34 0.81 -3.76
C PRO A 41 -3.19 1.02 -2.50
N LEU A 42 -3.89 -0.03 -2.04
CA LEU A 42 -4.69 0.01 -0.82
C LEU A 42 -3.85 0.41 0.39
N PHE A 43 -2.66 -0.16 0.58
CA PHE A 43 -1.81 0.21 1.71
C PHE A 43 -1.34 1.66 1.66
N PHE A 44 -1.02 2.19 0.48
CA PHE A 44 -0.66 3.60 0.31
C PHE A 44 -1.86 4.53 0.63
N ILE A 45 -3.05 4.22 0.11
CA ILE A 45 -4.28 4.97 0.39
C ILE A 45 -4.59 4.95 1.90
N ILE A 46 -4.56 3.77 2.54
CA ILE A 46 -4.79 3.65 3.98
C ILE A 46 -3.75 4.44 4.79
N SER A 47 -2.48 4.43 4.37
CA SER A 47 -1.43 5.20 5.02
C SER A 47 -1.68 6.72 4.90
N GLY A 48 -2.15 7.19 3.76
CA GLY A 48 -2.60 8.57 3.55
C GLY A 48 -3.80 8.97 4.42
N ILE A 49 -4.81 8.09 4.54
CA ILE A 49 -5.96 8.28 5.44
C ILE A 49 -5.48 8.41 6.90
N LEU A 50 -4.50 7.61 7.30
CA LEU A 50 -3.95 7.61 8.66
C LEU A 50 -2.97 8.75 8.92
N PHE A 51 -2.50 9.44 7.88
CA PHE A 51 -1.59 10.56 8.04
C PHE A 51 -2.25 11.68 8.84
N ASN A 52 -1.45 12.29 9.73
CA ASN A 52 -1.89 13.41 10.56
C ASN A 52 -0.77 14.44 10.63
N ALA A 53 -0.96 15.56 9.93
CA ALA A 53 0.00 16.65 9.86
C ALA A 53 0.22 17.32 11.23
N THR A 54 -0.80 17.39 12.09
CA THR A 54 -0.68 18.06 13.41
C THR A 54 0.20 17.28 14.38
N LYS A 55 0.29 15.95 14.22
CA LYS A 55 1.17 15.08 15.00
C LYS A 55 2.65 15.30 14.68
N TYR A 56 2.96 15.88 13.52
CA TYR A 56 4.33 16.02 13.00
C TYR A 56 4.61 17.49 12.62
N PRO A 57 4.71 18.39 13.62
CA PRO A 57 4.84 19.83 13.36
C PRO A 57 6.17 20.20 12.69
N ASN A 58 7.20 19.36 12.80
CA ASN A 58 8.49 19.53 12.12
C ASN A 58 8.98 18.21 11.50
N PHE A 59 9.84 18.34 10.49
CA PHE A 59 10.35 17.21 9.72
C PHE A 59 11.23 16.27 10.55
N ASN A 60 12.01 16.79 11.50
CA ASN A 60 12.88 15.97 12.36
C ASN A 60 12.09 14.98 13.22
N LEU A 61 10.97 15.41 13.81
CA LEU A 61 10.07 14.51 14.55
C LEU A 61 9.43 13.47 13.63
N PHE A 62 9.03 13.90 12.43
CA PHE A 62 8.47 13.00 11.42
C PHE A 62 9.47 11.91 11.03
N ILE A 63 10.67 12.28 10.58
CA ILE A 63 11.67 11.35 10.07
C ILE A 63 12.17 10.41 11.17
N LYS A 64 12.37 10.90 12.40
CA LYS A 64 12.77 10.06 13.55
C LYS A 64 11.70 9.01 13.86
N LYS A 65 10.41 9.38 13.78
CA LYS A 65 9.32 8.44 14.00
C LYS A 65 9.27 7.38 12.89
N ARG A 66 9.39 7.80 11.62
CA ARG A 66 9.32 6.88 10.47
C ARG A 66 10.55 5.99 10.33
N GLY A 67 11.73 6.50 10.66
CA GLY A 67 12.92 5.68 10.84
C GLY A 67 12.68 4.55 11.84
N LYS A 68 12.12 4.86 13.02
CA LYS A 68 11.83 3.85 14.04
C LYS A 68 10.73 2.85 13.64
N THR A 69 9.69 3.29 12.95
CA THR A 69 8.53 2.43 12.65
C THR A 69 8.57 1.71 11.30
N LEU A 70 9.43 2.14 10.37
CA LEU A 70 9.55 1.56 9.02
C LEU A 70 10.98 1.08 8.75
N ILE A 71 11.97 1.98 8.84
CA ILE A 71 13.36 1.65 8.45
C ILE A 71 14.00 0.63 9.38
N ILE A 72 13.83 0.75 10.71
CA ILE A 72 14.37 -0.23 11.65
C ILE A 72 13.77 -1.64 11.39
N PRO A 73 12.43 -1.82 11.32
CA PRO A 73 11.85 -3.10 10.92
C PRO A 73 12.36 -3.60 9.57
N TYR A 74 12.46 -2.72 8.56
CA TYR A 74 13.00 -3.09 7.24
C TYR A 74 14.41 -3.66 7.32
N ILE A 75 15.33 -3.01 8.05
CA ILE A 75 16.70 -3.50 8.21
C ILE A 75 16.70 -4.86 8.92
N ILE A 76 15.93 -5.00 10.01
CA ILE A 76 15.84 -6.26 10.76
C ILE A 76 15.34 -7.39 9.86
N PHE A 77 14.22 -7.21 9.16
CA PHE A 77 13.69 -8.24 8.28
C PHE A 77 14.59 -8.51 7.09
N SER A 78 15.26 -7.49 6.55
CA SER A 78 16.23 -7.68 5.46
C SER A 78 17.41 -8.55 5.89
N LEU A 79 17.94 -8.33 7.11
CA LEU A 79 19.01 -9.18 7.64
C LEU A 79 18.53 -10.62 7.85
N ILE A 80 17.31 -10.82 8.35
CA ILE A 80 16.72 -12.16 8.49
C ILE A 80 16.57 -12.83 7.11
N THR A 81 16.06 -12.10 6.11
CA THR A 81 15.91 -12.62 4.74
C THR A 81 17.27 -12.98 4.13
N LEU A 82 18.30 -12.14 4.27
CA LEU A 82 19.66 -12.44 3.77
C LEU A 82 20.29 -13.69 4.42
N LEU A 83 19.93 -13.99 5.68
CA LEU A 83 20.41 -15.17 6.39
C LEU A 83 19.66 -16.46 6.01
N THR A 84 18.43 -16.34 5.51
CA THR A 84 17.53 -17.49 5.24
C THR A 84 17.40 -17.80 3.75
N ILE A 85 17.45 -16.77 2.90
CA ILE A 85 17.31 -16.84 1.46
C ILE A 85 18.61 -16.32 0.84
N HIS A 86 19.35 -17.19 0.17
CA HIS A 86 20.69 -16.89 -0.35
C HIS A 86 20.69 -16.31 -1.78
N ASP A 87 19.56 -15.74 -2.22
CA ASP A 87 19.40 -15.24 -3.59
C ASP A 87 20.12 -13.91 -3.86
N GLN A 88 20.47 -13.16 -2.81
CA GLN A 88 21.11 -11.85 -2.92
C GLN A 88 22.17 -11.66 -1.83
N THR A 89 23.30 -11.06 -2.19
CA THR A 89 24.38 -10.78 -1.23
C THR A 89 24.09 -9.53 -0.39
N LEU A 90 24.69 -9.44 0.80
CA LEU A 90 24.63 -8.23 1.65
C LEU A 90 25.07 -6.98 0.86
N LYS A 91 26.12 -7.10 0.05
CA LYS A 91 26.62 -5.99 -0.77
C LYS A 91 25.56 -5.53 -1.77
N GLU A 92 24.95 -6.44 -2.51
CA GLU A 92 23.91 -6.07 -3.48
C GLU A 92 22.70 -5.45 -2.80
N TRP A 93 22.26 -5.98 -1.65
CA TRP A 93 21.16 -5.39 -0.89
C TRP A 93 21.47 -3.97 -0.41
N LEU A 94 22.70 -3.70 0.05
CA LEU A 94 23.12 -2.35 0.44
C LEU A 94 23.13 -1.35 -0.73
N TYR A 95 23.43 -1.81 -1.94
CA TYR A 95 23.47 -0.92 -3.12
C TYR A 95 22.14 -0.77 -3.84
N LYS A 96 21.30 -1.81 -3.84
CA LYS A 96 20.09 -1.87 -4.68
C LYS A 96 18.80 -2.02 -3.89
N GLY A 97 18.84 -2.48 -2.64
CA GLY A 97 17.65 -2.94 -1.93
C GLY A 97 17.11 -4.26 -2.49
N TRP A 98 15.82 -4.53 -2.23
CA TRP A 98 15.12 -5.77 -2.63
C TRP A 98 14.45 -5.62 -3.99
N ILE A 99 15.26 -5.64 -5.05
CA ILE A 99 14.77 -5.56 -6.43
C ILE A 99 14.39 -6.92 -7.04
N ASN A 100 14.66 -8.01 -6.33
CA ASN A 100 14.45 -9.40 -6.77
C ASN A 100 13.01 -9.91 -6.57
N GLY A 101 12.04 -9.03 -6.37
CA GLY A 101 10.64 -9.42 -6.15
C GLY A 101 10.27 -9.71 -4.69
N CYS A 102 11.19 -9.56 -3.74
CA CYS A 102 10.85 -9.68 -2.32
C CYS A 102 9.93 -8.55 -1.85
N ALA A 103 8.80 -8.85 -1.20
CA ALA A 103 7.80 -7.86 -0.77
C ALA A 103 8.34 -6.77 0.19
N LEU A 104 9.54 -6.96 0.75
CA LEU A 104 10.27 -5.96 1.51
C LEU A 104 10.56 -4.66 0.73
N TRP A 105 10.53 -4.69 -0.62
CA TRP A 105 10.62 -3.48 -1.46
C TRP A 105 9.61 -2.40 -1.08
N PHE A 106 8.45 -2.80 -0.55
CA PHE A 106 7.36 -1.89 -0.21
C PHE A 106 7.72 -0.90 0.89
N ILE A 107 8.56 -1.30 1.88
CA ILE A 107 8.81 -0.47 3.07
C ILE A 107 9.64 0.79 2.72
N PRO A 108 10.75 0.71 1.97
CA PRO A 108 11.44 1.89 1.46
C PRO A 108 10.53 2.77 0.59
N VAL A 109 9.74 2.17 -0.30
CA VAL A 109 8.81 2.92 -1.17
C VAL A 109 7.78 3.69 -0.34
N LEU A 110 7.18 3.06 0.67
CA LEU A 110 6.27 3.72 1.60
C LEU A 110 6.96 4.85 2.36
N PHE A 111 8.19 4.63 2.84
CA PHE A 111 8.95 5.67 3.54
C PHE A 111 9.18 6.92 2.67
N PHE A 112 9.63 6.75 1.42
CA PHE A 112 9.82 7.87 0.50
C PHE A 112 8.49 8.51 0.08
N ALA A 113 7.45 7.71 -0.18
CA ALA A 113 6.13 8.25 -0.49
C ALA A 113 5.55 9.09 0.67
N GLU A 114 5.77 8.69 1.93
CA GLU A 114 5.40 9.49 3.09
C GLU A 114 6.21 10.79 3.18
N ILE A 115 7.50 10.79 2.80
CA ILE A 115 8.34 12.00 2.78
C ILE A 115 7.84 12.99 1.73
N PHE A 116 7.63 12.54 0.49
CA PHE A 116 7.12 13.39 -0.59
C PHE A 116 5.76 13.98 -0.21
N SER A 117 4.86 13.12 0.29
CA SER A 117 3.54 13.54 0.73
C SER A 117 3.59 14.49 1.92
N TYR A 118 4.52 14.31 2.86
CA TYR A 118 4.70 15.22 4.00
C TYR A 118 4.95 16.65 3.54
N PHE A 119 5.90 16.85 2.62
CA PHE A 119 6.21 18.19 2.10
C PHE A 119 5.06 18.77 1.30
N ILE A 120 4.42 17.99 0.43
CA ILE A 120 3.26 18.44 -0.36
C ILE A 120 2.13 18.92 0.57
N ILE A 121 1.76 18.10 1.57
CA ILE A 121 0.69 18.43 2.52
C ILE A 121 1.07 19.62 3.41
N ARG A 122 2.36 19.78 3.73
CA ARG A 122 2.85 20.88 4.58
C ARG A 122 2.73 22.24 3.88
N TYR A 123 2.97 22.29 2.58
CA TYR A 123 3.05 23.55 1.82
C TYR A 123 1.80 23.84 0.97
N ILE A 124 0.95 22.85 0.72
CA ILE A 124 -0.27 23.01 -0.08
C ILE A 124 -1.51 22.79 0.79
N ASN A 125 -2.32 23.83 0.94
CA ASN A 125 -3.53 23.78 1.76
C ASN A 125 -4.81 23.39 0.98
N SER A 126 -4.80 23.54 -0.35
CA SER A 126 -5.98 23.23 -1.19
C SER A 126 -5.98 21.78 -1.64
N ASN A 127 -7.05 21.04 -1.33
CA ASN A 127 -7.24 19.66 -1.78
C ASN A 127 -7.19 19.53 -3.31
N CYS A 128 -7.63 20.54 -4.05
CA CYS A 128 -7.56 20.54 -5.53
C CYS A 128 -6.10 20.62 -6.00
N LEU A 129 -5.29 21.50 -5.40
CA LEU A 129 -3.87 21.61 -5.73
C LEU A 129 -3.08 20.36 -5.28
N ILE A 130 -3.43 19.76 -4.14
CA ILE A 130 -2.85 18.47 -3.73
C ILE A 130 -3.18 17.39 -4.76
N LEU A 131 -4.42 17.33 -5.25
CA LEU A 131 -4.81 16.38 -6.29
C LEU A 131 -4.05 16.60 -7.60
N LEU A 132 -3.93 17.85 -8.05
CA LEU A 132 -3.13 18.17 -9.24
C LEU A 132 -1.67 17.75 -9.05
N THR A 133 -1.09 18.05 -7.89
CA THR A 133 0.28 17.64 -7.53
C THR A 133 0.42 16.12 -7.49
N ALA A 134 -0.58 15.42 -6.95
CA ALA A 134 -0.63 13.96 -6.92
C ALA A 134 -0.63 13.36 -8.33
N ILE A 135 -1.41 13.93 -9.25
CA ILE A 135 -1.42 13.50 -10.65
C ILE A 135 -0.05 13.75 -11.27
N THR A 136 0.56 14.94 -11.08
CA THR A 136 1.88 15.24 -11.63
C THR A 136 3.00 14.35 -11.08
N ILE A 137 2.99 14.01 -9.79
CA ILE A 137 4.00 13.10 -9.23
C ILE A 137 3.77 11.67 -9.71
N GLY A 138 2.51 11.25 -9.88
CA GLY A 138 2.18 9.96 -10.48
C GLY A 138 2.63 9.86 -11.94
N THR A 139 2.48 10.93 -12.73
CA THR A 139 2.97 10.95 -14.11
C THR A 139 4.49 10.94 -14.19
N ILE A 140 5.21 11.55 -13.23
CA ILE A 140 6.67 11.39 -13.11
C ILE A 140 7.03 9.92 -12.89
N GLY A 141 6.32 9.21 -12.01
CA GLY A 141 6.52 7.77 -11.82
C GLY A 141 6.36 6.95 -13.10
N TYR A 142 5.34 7.27 -13.90
CA TYR A 142 5.14 6.69 -15.23
C TYR A 142 6.28 7.02 -16.20
N MET A 143 6.71 8.28 -16.26
CA MET A 143 7.83 8.71 -17.12
C MET A 143 9.12 7.96 -16.77
N LEU A 144 9.42 7.76 -15.48
CA LEU A 144 10.59 6.99 -15.05
C LEU A 144 10.54 5.56 -15.59
N HIS A 145 9.40 4.88 -15.51
CA HIS A 145 9.23 3.56 -16.12
C HIS A 145 9.36 3.60 -17.65
N PHE A 146 8.73 4.58 -18.30
CA PHE A 146 8.77 4.71 -19.76
C PHE A 146 10.20 4.89 -20.29
N PHE A 147 11.04 5.64 -19.58
CA PHE A 147 12.46 5.81 -19.90
C PHE A 147 13.37 4.72 -19.30
N ASN A 148 12.80 3.69 -18.68
CA ASN A 148 13.52 2.58 -18.04
C ASN A 148 14.53 3.04 -16.97
N ILE A 149 14.16 4.07 -16.20
CA ILE A 149 14.96 4.64 -15.11
C ILE A 149 14.51 4.00 -13.80
N HIS A 150 15.40 3.19 -13.22
CA HIS A 150 15.18 2.55 -11.92
C HIS A 150 16.21 3.02 -10.91
N PHE A 151 15.74 3.36 -9.71
CA PHE A 151 16.59 3.79 -8.62
C PHE A 151 16.75 2.66 -7.59
N PRO A 152 17.87 2.62 -6.85
CA PRO A 152 18.01 1.74 -5.70
C PRO A 152 16.82 1.85 -4.75
N TYR A 153 16.47 0.73 -4.11
CA TYR A 153 15.35 0.62 -3.17
C TYR A 153 13.98 0.96 -3.80
N ASN A 154 13.87 0.86 -5.13
CA ASN A 154 12.66 1.11 -5.90
C ASN A 154 12.13 2.54 -5.68
N ILE A 155 13.02 3.51 -5.45
CA ILE A 155 12.61 4.91 -5.17
C ILE A 155 11.79 5.50 -6.32
N ASP A 156 12.02 5.08 -7.57
CA ASP A 156 11.19 5.45 -8.73
C ASP A 156 9.71 5.10 -8.55
N VAL A 157 9.40 3.98 -7.89
CA VAL A 157 8.02 3.57 -7.58
C VAL A 157 7.36 4.52 -6.58
N SER A 158 8.13 5.16 -5.70
CA SER A 158 7.60 6.03 -4.65
C SER A 158 6.87 7.27 -5.19
N PHE A 159 7.19 7.69 -6.42
CA PHE A 159 6.47 8.76 -7.13
C PHE A 159 5.02 8.36 -7.43
N TYR A 160 4.81 7.18 -8.03
CA TYR A 160 3.47 6.66 -8.29
C TYR A 160 2.75 6.22 -7.01
N ALA A 161 3.46 5.71 -6.01
CA ALA A 161 2.90 5.42 -4.70
C ALA A 161 2.40 6.70 -3.97
N SER A 162 3.11 7.82 -4.12
CA SER A 162 2.72 9.11 -3.54
C SER A 162 1.38 9.61 -4.08
N PHE A 163 1.06 9.32 -5.35
CA PHE A 163 -0.27 9.59 -5.89
C PHE A 163 -1.35 8.91 -5.03
N PHE A 164 -1.26 7.60 -4.80
CA PHE A 164 -2.22 6.87 -3.98
C PHE A 164 -2.26 7.36 -2.53
N TYR A 165 -1.09 7.69 -1.96
CA TYR A 165 -1.00 8.24 -0.62
C TYR A 165 -1.77 9.57 -0.48
N LEU A 166 -1.54 10.50 -1.40
CA LEU A 166 -2.20 11.81 -1.41
C LEU A 166 -3.70 11.69 -1.67
N ILE A 167 -4.13 10.76 -2.54
CA ILE A 167 -5.55 10.42 -2.72
C ILE A 167 -6.16 9.97 -1.39
N GLY A 168 -5.48 9.11 -0.64
CA GLY A 168 -5.90 8.70 0.71
C GLY A 168 -6.01 9.88 1.68
N TYR A 169 -5.04 10.80 1.67
CA TYR A 169 -5.05 11.98 2.53
C TYR A 169 -6.24 12.91 2.23
N ILE A 170 -6.46 13.31 0.98
CA ILE A 170 -7.54 14.24 0.60
C ILE A 170 -8.94 13.62 0.79
N SER A 171 -9.05 12.30 0.67
CA SER A 171 -10.32 11.58 0.81
C SER A 171 -10.62 11.15 2.25
N LYS A 172 -9.67 11.27 3.17
CA LYS A 172 -9.76 10.83 4.58
C LYS A 172 -11.11 11.11 5.24
N ASN A 173 -11.51 12.38 5.32
CA ASN A 173 -12.73 12.76 6.04
C ASN A 173 -13.98 12.21 5.34
N LYS A 174 -14.00 12.20 4.01
CA LYS A 174 -15.10 11.63 3.23
C LYS A 174 -15.20 10.13 3.48
N ILE A 175 -14.09 9.40 3.41
CA ILE A 175 -14.06 7.95 3.61
C ILE A 175 -14.46 7.59 5.04
N ILE A 176 -13.92 8.25 6.06
CA ILE A 176 -14.23 7.94 7.48
C ILE A 176 -15.73 8.04 7.74
N HIS A 177 -16.37 9.13 7.31
CA HIS A 177 -17.79 9.40 7.57
C HIS A 177 -18.74 8.79 6.53
N TYR A 178 -18.23 8.20 5.44
CA TYR A 178 -19.06 7.56 4.44
C TYR A 178 -19.76 6.32 5.06
N PRO A 179 -21.10 6.21 4.93
CA PRO A 179 -21.84 5.13 5.54
C PRO A 179 -21.53 3.78 4.87
N PRO A 180 -21.59 2.67 5.61
CA PRO A 180 -21.48 1.34 5.04
C PRO A 180 -22.58 1.11 3.99
N LYS A 181 -22.21 0.80 2.74
CA LYS A 181 -23.16 0.48 1.64
C LYS A 181 -22.75 -0.81 0.93
N HIS A 182 -23.39 -1.91 1.30
CA HIS A 182 -23.04 -3.25 0.83
C HIS A 182 -23.23 -3.43 -0.67
N SER A 183 -24.33 -2.94 -1.25
CA SER A 183 -24.59 -3.02 -2.70
C SER A 183 -23.53 -2.30 -3.53
N LEU A 184 -23.10 -1.12 -3.10
CA LEU A 184 -22.01 -0.38 -3.74
C LEU A 184 -20.69 -1.13 -3.60
N ALA A 185 -20.43 -1.73 -2.44
CA ALA A 185 -19.22 -2.52 -2.21
C ALA A 185 -19.11 -3.70 -3.19
N ILE A 186 -20.20 -4.46 -3.35
CA ILE A 186 -20.28 -5.57 -4.33
C ILE A 186 -20.12 -5.05 -5.76
N CYS A 187 -20.82 -3.98 -6.12
CA CYS A 187 -20.73 -3.40 -7.46
C CYS A 187 -19.29 -3.00 -7.80
N LEU A 188 -18.61 -2.27 -6.91
CA LEU A 188 -17.21 -1.89 -7.09
C LEU A 188 -16.28 -3.09 -7.14
N LEU A 189 -16.52 -4.13 -6.34
CA LEU A 189 -15.74 -5.35 -6.35
C LEU A 189 -15.88 -6.10 -7.69
N ILE A 190 -17.11 -6.23 -8.20
CA ILE A 190 -17.37 -6.88 -9.51
C ILE A 190 -16.69 -6.09 -10.63
N VAL A 191 -16.86 -4.76 -10.65
CA VAL A 191 -16.19 -3.90 -11.64
C VAL A 191 -14.67 -4.04 -11.54
N ASN A 192 -14.11 -4.08 -10.32
CA ASN A 192 -12.68 -4.27 -10.11
C ASN A 192 -12.17 -5.62 -10.62
N ILE A 193 -12.91 -6.70 -10.36
CA ILE A 193 -12.59 -8.04 -10.87
C ILE A 193 -12.62 -8.02 -12.41
N ILE A 194 -13.68 -7.51 -13.04
CA ILE A 194 -13.79 -7.46 -14.51
C ILE A 194 -12.64 -6.65 -15.11
N LEU A 195 -12.39 -5.43 -14.61
CA LEU A 195 -11.32 -4.57 -15.11
C LEU A 195 -9.93 -5.20 -14.89
N SER A 196 -9.72 -5.95 -13.81
CA SER A 196 -8.44 -6.63 -13.57
C SER A 196 -8.12 -7.73 -14.58
N GLN A 197 -9.12 -8.25 -15.31
CA GLN A 197 -8.90 -9.23 -16.36
C GLN A 197 -8.63 -8.59 -17.73
N ILE A 198 -8.98 -7.30 -17.89
CA ILE A 198 -8.84 -6.56 -19.16
C ILE A 198 -7.57 -5.69 -19.14
N LEU A 199 -7.31 -5.03 -18.01
CA LEU A 199 -6.17 -4.13 -17.87
C LEU A 199 -4.87 -4.92 -17.71
N PRO A 200 -3.74 -4.37 -18.20
CA PRO A 200 -2.44 -4.97 -17.92
C PRO A 200 -2.19 -5.04 -16.41
N ARG A 201 -1.39 -6.01 -15.96
CA ARG A 201 -1.11 -6.23 -14.54
C ARG A 201 -0.49 -4.98 -13.89
N THR A 202 -0.92 -4.67 -12.67
CA THR A 202 -0.31 -3.60 -11.86
C THR A 202 0.82 -4.19 -11.01
N ASP A 203 2.04 -4.22 -11.54
CA ASP A 203 3.23 -4.61 -10.80
C ASP A 203 4.00 -3.37 -10.33
N MET A 204 3.65 -2.90 -9.13
CA MET A 204 4.31 -1.74 -8.55
C MET A 204 5.76 -2.01 -8.17
N ALA A 205 6.17 -3.25 -7.88
CA ALA A 205 7.55 -3.56 -7.49
C ALA A 205 8.53 -3.18 -8.61
N TRP A 206 8.12 -3.44 -9.85
CA TRP A 206 8.89 -3.14 -11.06
C TRP A 206 8.50 -1.81 -11.72
N ASN A 207 7.69 -0.99 -11.05
CA ASN A 207 7.08 0.20 -11.64
C ASN A 207 6.35 -0.09 -12.98
N ASN A 208 5.86 -1.31 -13.19
CA ASN A 208 5.12 -1.69 -14.39
C ASN A 208 3.63 -1.72 -14.07
N CYS A 209 2.98 -0.56 -14.16
CA CYS A 209 1.59 -0.39 -13.75
C CYS A 209 0.61 -0.35 -14.93
N GLY A 210 0.97 -0.94 -16.07
CA GLY A 210 0.08 -1.04 -17.23
C GLY A 210 -0.37 0.32 -17.75
N TRP A 211 -1.68 0.50 -17.88
CA TRP A 211 -2.27 1.79 -18.21
C TRP A 211 -2.45 2.61 -16.94
N TYR A 212 -1.37 3.22 -16.46
CA TYR A 212 -1.26 3.91 -15.17
C TYR A 212 -2.54 4.63 -14.72
N GLY A 213 -3.18 5.44 -15.57
CA GLY A 213 -4.44 6.11 -15.24
C GLY A 213 -5.61 5.15 -14.98
N LEU A 214 -5.89 4.22 -15.90
CA LEU A 214 -7.00 3.26 -15.77
C LEU A 214 -6.72 2.23 -14.67
N ASN A 215 -5.47 1.78 -14.54
CA ASN A 215 -5.02 0.92 -13.45
C ASN A 215 -5.16 1.62 -12.09
N ALA A 216 -4.85 2.93 -12.00
CA ALA A 216 -5.09 3.71 -10.79
C ALA A 216 -6.57 3.79 -10.42
N ILE A 217 -7.45 4.05 -11.40
CA ILE A 217 -8.90 4.09 -11.17
C ILE A 217 -9.38 2.73 -10.67
N ASN A 218 -8.94 1.64 -11.30
CA ASN A 218 -9.28 0.28 -10.89
C ASN A 218 -8.79 -0.02 -9.46
N ALA A 219 -7.56 0.38 -9.13
CA ALA A 219 -6.96 0.19 -7.81
C ALA A 219 -7.71 0.98 -6.71
N ILE A 220 -8.12 2.23 -7.00
CA ILE A 220 -8.92 3.05 -6.09
C ILE A 220 -10.30 2.40 -5.88
N GLY A 221 -10.93 1.91 -6.96
CA GLY A 221 -12.21 1.20 -6.91
C GLY A 221 -12.15 -0.07 -6.05
N GLY A 222 -11.15 -0.93 -6.28
CA GLY A 222 -10.92 -2.13 -5.48
C GLY A 222 -10.62 -1.81 -4.01
N THR A 223 -9.78 -0.80 -3.75
CA THR A 223 -9.51 -0.32 -2.39
C THR A 223 -10.79 0.12 -1.68
N PHE A 224 -11.61 0.94 -2.35
CA PHE A 224 -12.85 1.44 -1.75
C PHE A 224 -13.87 0.32 -1.55
N ALA A 225 -13.92 -0.68 -2.45
CA ALA A 225 -14.74 -1.88 -2.26
C ALA A 225 -14.37 -2.61 -0.95
N ILE A 226 -13.09 -2.89 -0.69
CA ILE A 226 -12.65 -3.55 0.54
C ILE A 226 -12.96 -2.70 1.78
N ILE A 227 -12.79 -1.38 1.71
CA ILE A 227 -13.17 -0.46 2.81
C ILE A 227 -14.68 -0.57 3.11
N LEU A 228 -15.53 -0.56 2.08
CA LEU A 228 -16.97 -0.68 2.27
C LEU A 228 -17.37 -2.07 2.79
N ILE A 229 -16.75 -3.14 2.30
CA ILE A 229 -16.96 -4.51 2.82
C ILE A 229 -16.62 -4.55 4.30
N THR A 230 -15.46 -4.02 4.70
CA THR A 230 -15.04 -4.10 6.11
C THR A 230 -15.90 -3.25 7.03
N LYS A 231 -16.36 -2.08 6.58
CA LYS A 231 -17.36 -1.27 7.31
C LYS A 231 -18.71 -2.00 7.43
N THR A 232 -19.24 -2.56 6.34
CA THR A 232 -20.56 -3.22 6.36
C THR A 232 -20.58 -4.52 7.18
N TYR A 233 -19.59 -5.39 6.96
CA TYR A 233 -19.63 -6.77 7.45
C TYR A 233 -19.17 -6.88 8.92
N PHE A 234 -18.27 -6.00 9.37
CA PHE A 234 -17.69 -6.11 10.70
C PHE A 234 -18.24 -5.11 11.72
N ASP A 235 -19.07 -4.14 11.32
CA ASP A 235 -19.77 -3.27 12.28
C ASP A 235 -20.88 -4.03 13.05
N ASN A 236 -21.48 -5.07 12.44
CA ASN A 236 -22.67 -5.76 12.99
C ASN A 236 -22.40 -7.12 13.67
N ILE A 237 -21.14 -7.56 13.78
CA ILE A 237 -20.82 -8.90 14.29
C ILE A 237 -19.80 -8.82 15.44
N TYR A 238 -20.21 -9.32 16.62
CA TYR A 238 -19.30 -9.59 17.72
C TYR A 238 -18.38 -10.78 17.35
N ALA A 239 -17.07 -10.53 17.37
CA ALA A 239 -15.98 -11.51 17.51
C ALA A 239 -16.08 -12.84 16.74
N THR A 240 -16.41 -12.86 15.43
CA THR A 240 -16.17 -14.08 14.63
C THR A 240 -14.67 -14.38 14.53
N PRO A 241 -14.26 -15.66 14.47
CA PRO A 241 -12.87 -16.04 14.27
C PRO A 241 -12.23 -15.35 13.06
N ILE A 242 -12.99 -15.19 11.98
CA ILE A 242 -12.57 -14.48 10.76
C ILE A 242 -12.25 -13.01 11.04
N LYS A 243 -13.14 -12.29 11.77
CA LYS A 243 -12.90 -10.90 12.19
C LYS A 243 -11.64 -10.79 13.03
N LEU A 244 -11.48 -11.68 14.00
CA LEU A 244 -10.32 -11.70 14.90
C LEU A 244 -9.02 -11.96 14.13
N PHE A 245 -9.02 -12.90 13.19
CA PHE A 245 -7.90 -13.18 12.32
C PHE A 245 -7.49 -11.95 11.51
N PHE A 246 -8.41 -11.33 10.77
CA PHE A 246 -8.07 -10.16 9.96
C PHE A 246 -7.69 -8.94 10.81
N LYS A 247 -8.28 -8.78 12.00
CA LYS A 247 -7.85 -7.74 12.94
C LYS A 247 -6.41 -7.98 13.41
N TRP A 248 -6.06 -9.21 13.78
CA TRP A 248 -4.70 -9.60 14.12
C TRP A 248 -3.72 -9.38 12.95
N ALA A 249 -4.10 -9.79 11.73
CA ALA A 249 -3.27 -9.62 10.54
C ALA A 249 -3.04 -8.13 10.23
N GLY A 250 -4.07 -7.30 10.37
CA GLY A 250 -3.97 -5.85 10.23
C GLY A 250 -3.16 -5.15 11.32
N HIS A 251 -3.02 -5.78 12.49
CA HIS A 251 -2.16 -5.29 13.57
C HIS A 251 -0.69 -5.64 13.32
N ASN A 252 -0.44 -6.78 12.69
CA ASN A 252 0.89 -7.34 12.47
C ASN A 252 1.37 -7.23 11.02
N THR A 253 0.79 -6.32 10.23
CA THR A 253 1.05 -6.18 8.78
C THR A 253 2.53 -6.15 8.41
N ILE A 254 3.36 -5.37 9.13
CA ILE A 254 4.80 -5.28 8.85
C ILE A 254 5.52 -6.60 9.15
N ILE A 255 5.13 -7.30 10.21
CA ILE A 255 5.72 -8.60 10.59
C ILE A 255 5.37 -9.64 9.54
N ILE A 256 4.09 -9.70 9.13
CA ILE A 256 3.64 -10.63 8.08
C ILE A 256 4.35 -10.33 6.76
N LEU A 257 4.46 -9.06 6.37
CA LEU A 257 5.20 -8.66 5.17
C LEU A 257 6.68 -9.06 5.23
N GLY A 258 7.33 -8.85 6.37
CA GLY A 258 8.75 -9.15 6.53
C GLY A 258 9.06 -10.65 6.54
N LEU A 259 8.18 -11.46 7.12
CA LEU A 259 8.35 -12.92 7.18
C LEU A 259 7.76 -13.67 5.99
N SER A 260 6.89 -13.04 5.18
CA SER A 260 6.24 -13.72 4.05
C SER A 260 7.25 -14.31 3.07
N GLN A 261 8.38 -13.63 2.86
CA GLN A 261 9.44 -14.06 1.94
C GLN A 261 10.03 -15.42 2.31
N ILE A 262 10.12 -15.72 3.61
CA ILE A 262 10.67 -16.97 4.13
C ILE A 262 9.66 -18.12 3.95
N ILE A 263 8.37 -17.81 3.97
CA ILE A 263 7.28 -18.79 3.89
C ILE A 263 6.93 -19.08 2.43
N SER A 264 7.06 -18.10 1.54
CA SER A 264 6.69 -18.19 0.13
C SER A 264 7.80 -18.75 -0.78
N THR A 265 8.90 -19.28 -0.23
CA THR A 265 9.97 -19.90 -1.02
C THR A 265 9.45 -21.14 -1.76
N TYR A 266 9.30 -21.01 -3.07
CA TYR A 266 9.24 -22.11 -4.05
C TYR A 266 10.35 -21.91 -5.05
#